data_AF-A0A926VCH0-F1
#
_entry.id   AF-A0A926VCH0-F1
#
_cell.length_a   1.000
_cell.length_b   1.000
_cell.length_c   1.000
_cell.angle_alpha   90.00
_cell.angle_beta   90.00
_cell.angle_gamma   90.00
#
_symmetry.space_group_name_H-M   'P 1'
#
loop_
_entity.id
_entity.type
_entity.pdbx_description
1 polymer ?
#
loop_
_entity_poly.entity_id
_entity_poly.type
_entity_poly.pdbx_seq_one_letter_code
_entity_poly.pdbx_strand_id
1 'polypeptide(L)'
;MARLIRSTDSVLAELGIAPADLKSIKPRWKRTQYRAIVNWLTKYQPPSSASHLEMVRAYLETCYHLFQLEDWEKADRILMIPVAGLTDEDLDDALGTWGAYSEQINLYHKLVGKLNFQRNISLTNGLGYAYDTIGQFQTAIHYYHIALEESQKLGQIKLQSRTLSNLGSTYTSLGDYQSATSVLNEALEIARSQQDEYLQSAVLNNLGDVYLKRSEYDQALDYYQQDWLIVERIGDSKGKITCLNNLGNVNNYLCNYETAINYYQQALELAVEFSYPREQMRALSGLGDVFLTQGNPEQSLHQQQEALAIAKKLGDQPNEGTILGSIGNIYYSIGEHHQAISFYHKALNLARSLGDVGTETTALAALGKAHRALQEIKQSEYFYQTALGLAQESGDSNSEATAILGLGNVAFHKKHYEIAIQRLKQGLKIARRIGDLGNQAAALGTIGNCYIRLKQVARAIRYFHASVNLARKVGDVENENEALISLGSAYTALGDVDKGIDYFHQSFIRSQEIGAEDSVGYALYNLAVSYAHIHDWQQALLHILRSLAIFDRLQLPDAQDAVNMVWRLIQSTELDVQDIEAALAQIAELDGDSVAEQIATCLAETDSEVIDAS
;
A
#
# COMPACT_ATOMS: atom_id res chain seq x y z
N MET A 1 30.08 5.87 -18.23
CA MET A 1 28.64 5.73 -18.51
C MET A 1 28.45 4.72 -19.61
N ALA A 2 27.93 3.54 -19.28
CA ALA A 2 27.66 2.48 -20.25
C ALA A 2 26.56 2.95 -21.21
N ARG A 3 26.71 2.69 -22.52
CA ARG A 3 25.59 2.84 -23.45
C ARG A 3 24.50 1.86 -23.01
N LEU A 4 23.27 2.34 -22.76
CA LEU A 4 22.09 1.49 -22.52
C LEU A 4 21.75 0.57 -23.71
N ILE A 5 22.39 0.80 -24.86
CA ILE A 5 22.13 0.16 -26.13
C ILE A 5 23.36 -0.67 -26.52
N ARG A 6 23.15 -1.93 -26.94
CA ARG A 6 24.18 -2.76 -27.59
C ARG A 6 24.80 -2.03 -28.77
N SER A 7 26.00 -2.46 -29.19
CA SER A 7 26.64 -1.87 -30.36
C SER A 7 25.74 -2.03 -31.59
N THR A 8 25.55 -0.94 -32.33
CA THR A 8 24.74 -0.90 -33.55
C THR A 8 25.06 -2.03 -34.53
N ASP A 9 26.35 -2.32 -34.71
CA ASP A 9 26.81 -3.36 -35.63
C ASP A 9 26.36 -4.76 -35.19
N SER A 10 26.27 -4.99 -33.87
CA SER A 10 25.73 -6.24 -33.32
C SER A 10 24.24 -6.38 -33.64
N VAL A 11 23.47 -5.32 -33.46
CA VAL A 11 22.01 -5.34 -33.70
C VAL A 11 21.71 -5.54 -35.18
N LEU A 12 22.43 -4.84 -36.07
CA LEU A 12 22.27 -5.02 -37.52
C LEU A 12 22.63 -6.44 -37.97
N ALA A 13 23.69 -7.03 -37.39
CA ALA A 13 24.09 -8.41 -37.68
C ALA A 13 23.02 -9.41 -37.22
N GLU A 14 22.45 -9.23 -36.02
CA GLU A 14 21.39 -10.07 -35.45
C GLU A 14 20.09 -10.03 -36.28
N LEU A 15 19.79 -8.87 -36.87
CA LEU A 15 18.70 -8.70 -37.82
C LEU A 15 19.03 -9.21 -39.23
N GLY A 16 20.28 -9.58 -39.52
CA GLY A 16 20.73 -9.97 -40.86
C GLY A 16 20.65 -8.81 -41.88
N ILE A 17 20.79 -7.57 -41.43
CA ILE A 17 20.71 -6.38 -42.28
C ILE A 17 22.13 -5.88 -42.58
N ALA A 18 22.62 -6.15 -43.78
CA ALA A 18 23.91 -5.64 -44.26
C ALA A 18 23.73 -4.29 -44.97
N PRO A 19 24.35 -3.19 -44.49
CA PRO A 19 24.25 -1.87 -45.14
C PRO A 19 24.71 -1.86 -46.60
N ALA A 20 25.67 -2.73 -46.95
CA ALA A 20 26.19 -2.87 -48.31
C ALA A 20 25.11 -3.37 -49.30
N ASP A 21 24.19 -4.21 -48.84
CA ASP A 21 23.21 -4.89 -49.69
C ASP A 21 21.95 -4.06 -49.91
N LEU A 22 21.75 -2.95 -49.19
CA LEU A 22 20.55 -2.12 -49.31
C LEU A 22 20.27 -1.65 -50.74
N LYS A 23 21.30 -1.45 -51.56
CA LYS A 23 21.14 -1.01 -52.97
C LYS A 23 20.52 -2.09 -53.87
N SER A 24 20.57 -3.36 -53.50
CA SER A 24 19.99 -4.45 -54.27
C SER A 24 18.50 -4.66 -53.95
N ILE A 25 18.04 -4.28 -52.74
CA ILE A 25 16.66 -4.46 -52.28
C ILE A 25 15.66 -3.76 -53.21
N LYS A 26 14.68 -4.52 -53.69
CA LYS A 26 13.51 -4.06 -54.46
C LYS A 26 12.23 -4.57 -53.78
N PRO A 27 11.09 -3.86 -53.90
CA PRO A 27 10.88 -2.55 -54.54
C PRO A 27 11.50 -1.37 -53.76
N ARG A 28 11.56 -0.19 -54.38
CA ARG A 28 12.23 1.01 -53.82
C ARG A 28 11.68 1.41 -52.45
N TRP A 29 10.39 1.21 -52.19
CA TRP A 29 9.80 1.55 -50.90
C TRP A 29 10.35 0.67 -49.76
N LYS A 30 10.55 -0.65 -49.98
CA LYS A 30 11.19 -1.55 -48.98
C LYS A 30 12.60 -1.11 -48.66
N ARG A 31 13.36 -0.72 -49.71
CA ARG A 31 14.70 -0.15 -49.55
C ARG A 31 14.70 1.10 -48.69
N THR A 32 13.71 1.98 -48.83
CA THR A 32 13.60 3.18 -47.99
C THR A 32 13.43 2.83 -46.52
N GLN A 33 12.61 1.82 -46.20
CA GLN A 33 12.42 1.35 -44.83
C GLN A 33 13.72 0.77 -44.24
N TYR A 34 14.40 -0.15 -44.94
CA TYR A 34 15.67 -0.70 -44.44
C TYR A 34 16.78 0.37 -44.32
N ARG A 35 16.78 1.39 -45.19
CA ARG A 35 17.68 2.56 -45.03
C ARG A 35 17.34 3.37 -43.79
N ALA A 36 16.07 3.54 -43.47
CA ALA A 36 15.65 4.22 -42.26
C ALA A 36 16.08 3.44 -41.01
N ILE A 37 15.89 2.11 -41.00
CA ILE A 37 16.40 1.22 -39.92
C ILE A 37 17.90 1.43 -39.71
N VAL A 38 18.69 1.32 -40.77
CA VAL A 38 20.16 1.51 -40.66
C VAL A 38 20.48 2.93 -40.15
N ASN A 39 19.79 3.96 -40.63
CA ASN A 39 20.02 5.33 -40.15
C ASN A 39 19.66 5.49 -38.66
N TRP A 40 18.53 4.96 -38.21
CA TRP A 40 18.13 5.01 -36.80
C TRP A 40 19.15 4.30 -35.92
N LEU A 41 19.55 3.08 -36.28
CA LEU A 41 20.49 2.33 -35.47
C LEU A 41 21.93 2.92 -35.48
N THR A 42 22.36 3.58 -36.58
CA THR A 42 23.75 4.07 -36.74
C THR A 42 23.97 5.55 -36.49
N LYS A 43 22.97 6.40 -36.76
CA LYS A 43 23.14 7.87 -36.74
C LYS A 43 22.46 8.53 -35.56
N TYR A 44 21.37 7.96 -35.06
CA TYR A 44 20.67 8.53 -33.93
C TYR A 44 21.51 8.36 -32.66
N GLN A 45 21.79 9.46 -31.98
CA GLN A 45 22.51 9.48 -30.73
C GLN A 45 21.70 10.31 -29.73
N PRO A 46 21.02 9.68 -28.77
CA PRO A 46 20.27 10.39 -27.76
C PRO A 46 21.24 11.17 -26.85
N PRO A 47 20.86 12.36 -26.35
CA PRO A 47 21.66 13.08 -25.37
C PRO A 47 21.79 12.25 -24.08
N SER A 48 22.87 12.45 -23.33
CA SER A 48 23.13 11.68 -22.09
C SER A 48 22.11 11.91 -20.98
N SER A 49 21.33 12.99 -21.06
CA SER A 49 20.24 13.34 -20.15
C SER A 49 18.85 12.96 -20.69
N ALA A 50 18.78 12.18 -21.76
CA ALA A 50 17.52 11.75 -22.36
C ALA A 50 16.77 10.80 -21.42
N SER A 51 15.44 10.81 -21.49
CA SER A 51 14.61 9.78 -20.85
C SER A 51 14.94 8.39 -21.38
N HIS A 52 14.71 7.33 -20.59
CA HIS A 52 14.93 5.95 -21.02
C HIS A 52 14.27 5.60 -22.37
N LEU A 53 13.03 6.06 -22.60
CA LEU A 53 12.34 5.88 -23.88
C LEU A 53 13.08 6.49 -25.07
N GLU A 54 13.59 7.70 -24.90
CA GLU A 54 14.37 8.39 -25.92
C GLU A 54 15.73 7.70 -26.12
N MET A 55 16.29 7.09 -25.07
CA MET A 55 17.48 6.26 -25.21
C MET A 55 17.23 5.03 -26.08
N VAL A 56 16.08 4.37 -25.97
CA VAL A 56 15.74 3.22 -26.82
C VAL A 56 14.98 3.60 -28.11
N ARG A 57 14.88 4.89 -28.44
CA ARG A 57 14.08 5.37 -29.57
C ARG A 57 14.46 4.72 -30.90
N ALA A 58 15.75 4.48 -31.13
CA ALA A 58 16.23 3.80 -32.32
C ALA A 58 15.64 2.39 -32.48
N TYR A 59 15.41 1.66 -31.39
CA TYR A 59 14.78 0.33 -31.42
C TYR A 59 13.28 0.43 -31.71
N LEU A 60 12.57 1.37 -31.07
CA LEU A 60 11.14 1.61 -31.30
C LEU A 60 10.86 2.00 -32.76
N GLU A 61 11.67 2.90 -33.32
CA GLU A 61 11.57 3.30 -34.73
C GLU A 61 11.98 2.17 -35.69
N THR A 62 12.93 1.33 -35.28
CA THR A 62 13.27 0.11 -36.03
C THR A 62 12.09 -0.83 -36.09
N CYS A 63 11.41 -1.10 -34.96
CA CYS A 63 10.16 -1.87 -34.93
C CYS A 63 9.11 -1.25 -35.86
N TYR A 64 8.91 0.07 -35.80
CA TYR A 64 7.98 0.77 -36.69
C TYR A 64 8.26 0.49 -38.17
N HIS A 65 9.52 0.63 -38.60
CA HIS A 65 9.91 0.37 -40.00
C HIS A 65 9.81 -1.11 -40.38
N LEU A 66 10.09 -2.03 -39.46
CA LEU A 66 9.91 -3.48 -39.67
C LEU A 66 8.43 -3.85 -39.81
N PHE A 67 7.52 -3.19 -39.09
CA PHE A 67 6.08 -3.37 -39.28
C PHE A 67 5.62 -2.89 -40.65
N GLN A 68 6.15 -1.77 -41.17
CA GLN A 68 5.88 -1.32 -42.54
C GLN A 68 6.38 -2.31 -43.60
N LEU A 69 7.38 -3.12 -43.26
CA LEU A 69 7.94 -4.17 -44.11
C LEU A 69 7.23 -5.52 -43.95
N GLU A 70 6.33 -5.65 -42.97
CA GLU A 70 5.71 -6.91 -42.52
C GLU A 70 6.75 -7.97 -42.09
N ASP A 71 7.89 -7.51 -41.54
CA ASP A 71 9.01 -8.37 -41.09
C ASP A 71 8.89 -8.63 -39.58
N TRP A 72 7.83 -9.33 -39.18
CA TRP A 72 7.41 -9.51 -37.78
C TRP A 72 8.45 -10.21 -36.93
N GLU A 73 9.11 -11.24 -37.46
CA GLU A 73 10.18 -11.99 -36.79
C GLU A 73 11.35 -11.09 -36.40
N LYS A 74 11.74 -10.14 -37.27
CA LYS A 74 12.79 -9.18 -36.95
C LYS A 74 12.35 -8.14 -35.93
N ALA A 75 11.08 -7.73 -36.00
CA ALA A 75 10.53 -6.79 -35.02
C ALA A 75 10.48 -7.43 -33.61
N ASP A 76 10.06 -8.69 -33.52
CA ASP A 76 10.07 -9.45 -32.27
C ASP A 76 11.48 -9.63 -31.70
N ARG A 77 12.47 -9.91 -32.56
CA ARG A 77 13.88 -9.96 -32.13
C ARG A 77 14.35 -8.66 -31.50
N ILE A 78 13.92 -7.49 -31.99
CA ILE A 78 14.27 -6.20 -31.37
C ILE A 78 13.72 -6.10 -29.94
N LEU A 79 12.50 -6.62 -29.69
CA LEU A 79 11.91 -6.63 -28.35
C LEU A 79 12.70 -7.51 -27.37
N MET A 80 13.30 -8.58 -27.88
CA MET A 80 14.13 -9.53 -27.12
C MET A 80 15.61 -9.10 -27.02
N ILE A 81 15.94 -7.83 -27.32
CA ILE A 81 17.32 -7.35 -27.17
C ILE A 81 17.53 -6.90 -25.72
N PRO A 82 18.55 -7.43 -25.03
CA PRO A 82 18.89 -6.97 -23.69
C PRO A 82 19.22 -5.47 -23.67
N VAL A 83 18.60 -4.76 -22.72
CA VAL A 83 18.86 -3.34 -22.49
C VAL A 83 19.94 -3.22 -21.42
N ALA A 84 21.07 -2.58 -21.76
CA ALA A 84 22.18 -2.46 -20.82
C ALA A 84 21.81 -1.53 -19.65
N GLY A 85 22.18 -1.90 -18.42
CA GLY A 85 21.93 -1.10 -17.23
C GLY A 85 20.76 -1.56 -16.36
N LEU A 86 19.89 -2.42 -16.91
CA LEU A 86 18.91 -3.22 -16.17
C LEU A 86 19.42 -4.67 -16.19
N THR A 87 19.48 -5.34 -15.04
CA THR A 87 19.99 -6.71 -14.95
C THR A 87 18.95 -7.68 -15.52
N ASP A 88 19.34 -8.44 -16.55
CA ASP A 88 18.52 -9.49 -17.20
C ASP A 88 17.18 -9.04 -17.80
N GLU A 89 17.03 -7.76 -18.17
CA GLU A 89 15.81 -7.26 -18.85
C GLU A 89 16.03 -7.04 -20.34
N ASP A 90 15.18 -7.66 -21.15
CA ASP A 90 15.03 -7.37 -22.58
C ASP A 90 14.24 -6.06 -22.77
N LEU A 91 14.18 -5.55 -24.00
CA LEU A 91 13.53 -4.26 -24.29
C LEU A 91 12.05 -4.25 -23.88
N ASP A 92 11.33 -5.36 -24.06
CA ASP A 92 9.93 -5.44 -23.67
C ASP A 92 9.74 -5.38 -22.15
N ASP A 93 10.55 -6.09 -21.37
CA ASP A 93 10.57 -6.01 -19.91
C ASP A 93 10.98 -4.60 -19.42
N ALA A 94 12.00 -4.01 -20.03
CA ALA A 94 12.48 -2.66 -19.70
C ALA A 94 11.40 -1.59 -19.94
N LEU A 95 10.61 -1.70 -21.01
CA LEU A 95 9.47 -0.81 -21.26
C LEU A 95 8.44 -0.90 -20.15
N GLY A 96 8.16 -2.11 -19.66
CA GLY A 96 7.30 -2.32 -18.50
C GLY A 96 7.89 -1.67 -17.23
N THR A 97 9.17 -1.91 -16.96
CA THR A 97 9.89 -1.29 -15.84
C THR A 97 9.79 0.23 -15.88
N TRP A 98 9.96 0.86 -17.04
CA TRP A 98 9.87 2.31 -17.16
C TRP A 98 8.46 2.88 -17.13
N GLY A 99 7.43 2.04 -16.97
CA GLY A 99 6.03 2.48 -17.04
C GLY A 99 5.57 2.87 -18.45
N ALA A 100 6.32 2.51 -19.49
CA ALA A 100 5.99 2.76 -20.89
C ALA A 100 4.98 1.73 -21.45
N TYR A 101 3.92 1.46 -20.68
CA TYR A 101 2.91 0.47 -21.03
C TYR A 101 2.17 0.84 -22.31
N SER A 102 2.02 2.13 -22.63
CA SER A 102 1.35 2.57 -23.86
C SER A 102 2.09 2.11 -25.13
N GLU A 103 3.42 2.25 -25.11
CA GLU A 103 4.33 1.80 -26.17
C GLU A 103 4.37 0.27 -26.22
N GLN A 104 4.52 -0.38 -25.06
CA GLN A 104 4.54 -1.83 -24.93
C GLN A 104 3.26 -2.46 -25.52
N ILE A 105 2.09 -1.95 -25.13
CA ILE A 105 0.77 -2.39 -25.62
C ILE A 105 0.66 -2.20 -27.14
N ASN A 106 1.12 -1.05 -27.68
CA ASN A 106 1.09 -0.80 -29.12
C ASN A 106 1.95 -1.80 -29.91
N LEU A 107 3.15 -2.10 -29.40
CA LEU A 107 4.05 -3.09 -30.00
C LEU A 107 3.43 -4.48 -30.00
N TYR A 108 2.88 -4.91 -28.87
CA TYR A 108 2.24 -6.22 -28.75
C TYR A 108 1.01 -6.35 -29.65
N HIS A 109 0.11 -5.36 -29.71
CA HIS A 109 -1.06 -5.38 -30.61
C HIS A 109 -0.68 -5.57 -32.08
N LYS A 110 0.47 -5.03 -32.51
CA LYS A 110 0.93 -5.19 -33.90
C LYS A 110 1.51 -6.58 -34.18
N LEU A 111 2.06 -7.25 -33.16
CA LEU A 111 2.72 -8.54 -33.29
C LEU A 111 1.78 -9.74 -33.06
N VAL A 112 0.75 -9.58 -32.23
CA VAL A 112 -0.20 -10.66 -31.93
C VAL A 112 -0.85 -11.19 -33.21
N GLY A 113 -0.78 -12.51 -33.38
CA GLY A 113 -1.31 -13.22 -34.56
C GLY A 113 -0.40 -13.17 -35.80
N LYS A 114 0.81 -12.59 -35.69
CA LYS A 114 1.79 -12.50 -36.80
C LYS A 114 2.99 -13.41 -36.62
N LEU A 115 3.20 -13.94 -35.42
CA LEU A 115 4.34 -14.80 -35.09
C LEU A 115 3.92 -16.26 -34.93
N ASN A 116 4.86 -17.13 -34.54
CA ASN A 116 4.55 -18.50 -34.16
C ASN A 116 3.60 -18.55 -32.95
N PHE A 117 2.89 -19.66 -32.79
CA PHE A 117 1.85 -19.79 -31.77
C PHE A 117 2.36 -19.56 -30.34
N GLN A 118 3.58 -20.02 -30.03
CA GLN A 118 4.13 -19.90 -28.69
C GLN A 118 4.39 -18.44 -28.33
N ARG A 119 4.99 -17.68 -29.26
CA ARG A 119 5.24 -16.24 -29.06
C ARG A 119 3.94 -15.45 -29.08
N ASN A 120 2.96 -15.82 -29.90
CA ASN A 120 1.63 -15.18 -29.86
C ASN A 120 0.99 -15.31 -28.47
N ILE A 121 1.00 -16.50 -27.86
CA ILE A 121 0.48 -16.69 -26.50
C ILE A 121 1.24 -15.82 -25.50
N SER A 122 2.58 -15.77 -25.57
CA SER A 122 3.40 -14.94 -24.69
C SER A 122 3.08 -13.45 -24.83
N LEU A 123 2.91 -12.94 -26.05
CA LEU A 123 2.56 -11.54 -26.30
C LEU A 123 1.14 -11.22 -25.83
N THR A 124 0.18 -12.12 -26.05
CA THR A 124 -1.20 -11.97 -25.55
C THR A 124 -1.23 -11.95 -24.02
N ASN A 125 -0.42 -12.80 -23.37
CA ASN A 125 -0.24 -12.77 -21.92
C ASN A 125 0.44 -11.46 -21.46
N GLY A 126 1.43 -10.98 -22.21
CA GLY A 126 2.07 -9.68 -21.98
C GLY A 126 1.12 -8.49 -22.10
N LEU A 127 0.17 -8.52 -23.05
CA LEU A 127 -0.93 -7.54 -23.11
C LEU A 127 -1.78 -7.59 -21.84
N GLY A 128 -2.14 -8.80 -21.40
CA GLY A 128 -2.85 -9.00 -20.13
C GLY A 128 -2.12 -8.31 -18.98
N TYR A 129 -0.81 -8.53 -18.86
CA TYR A 129 0.02 -7.96 -17.79
C TYR A 129 0.10 -6.43 -17.85
N ALA A 130 0.30 -5.87 -19.04
CA ALA A 130 0.36 -4.43 -19.22
C ALA A 130 -0.98 -3.76 -18.89
N TYR A 131 -2.11 -4.35 -19.30
CA TYR A 131 -3.44 -3.84 -18.96
C TYR A 131 -3.77 -3.99 -17.48
N ASP A 132 -3.31 -5.06 -16.83
CA ASP A 132 -3.46 -5.28 -15.39
C ASP A 132 -2.72 -4.19 -14.60
N THR A 133 -1.47 -3.91 -15.00
CA THR A 133 -0.61 -2.96 -14.30
C THR A 133 -1.13 -1.52 -14.39
N ILE A 134 -1.80 -1.15 -15.49
CA ILE A 134 -2.43 0.17 -15.61
C ILE A 134 -3.86 0.23 -15.02
N GLY A 135 -4.33 -0.84 -14.37
CA GLY A 135 -5.65 -0.89 -13.71
C GLY A 135 -6.83 -1.16 -14.64
N GLN A 136 -6.60 -1.60 -15.89
CA GLN A 136 -7.66 -2.00 -16.83
C GLN A 136 -7.96 -3.50 -16.72
N PHE A 137 -8.41 -3.93 -15.55
CA PHE A 137 -8.55 -5.34 -15.18
C PHE A 137 -9.45 -6.15 -16.13
N GLN A 138 -10.55 -5.58 -16.61
CA GLN A 138 -11.45 -6.29 -17.53
C GLN A 138 -10.79 -6.59 -18.89
N THR A 139 -9.99 -5.65 -19.40
CA THR A 139 -9.22 -5.83 -20.63
C THR A 139 -8.10 -6.85 -20.42
N ALA A 140 -7.44 -6.82 -19.26
CA ALA A 140 -6.43 -7.80 -18.88
C ALA A 140 -7.00 -9.23 -18.85
N ILE A 141 -8.13 -9.42 -18.15
CA ILE A 141 -8.87 -10.69 -18.08
C ILE A 141 -9.24 -11.20 -19.47
N HIS A 142 -9.70 -10.31 -20.36
CA HIS A 142 -10.01 -10.66 -21.75
C HIS A 142 -8.80 -11.27 -22.48
N TYR A 143 -7.64 -10.62 -22.41
CA TYR A 143 -6.41 -11.12 -23.05
C TYR A 143 -5.90 -12.40 -22.41
N TYR A 144 -5.97 -12.53 -21.08
CA TYR A 144 -5.61 -13.78 -20.42
C TYR A 144 -6.52 -14.94 -20.82
N HIS A 145 -7.82 -14.72 -21.00
CA HIS A 145 -8.71 -15.77 -21.51
C HIS A 145 -8.36 -16.20 -22.94
N ILE A 146 -7.98 -15.26 -23.82
CA ILE A 146 -7.51 -15.60 -25.17
C ILE A 146 -6.23 -16.45 -25.10
N ALA A 147 -5.23 -16.00 -24.32
CA ALA A 147 -3.97 -16.73 -24.15
C ALA A 147 -4.19 -18.13 -23.54
N LEU A 148 -5.12 -18.23 -22.58
CA LEU A 148 -5.48 -19.48 -21.93
C LEU A 148 -6.11 -20.45 -22.92
N GLU A 149 -7.12 -20.01 -23.68
CA GLU A 149 -7.80 -20.84 -24.68
C GLU A 149 -6.83 -21.34 -25.75
N GLU A 150 -5.94 -20.48 -26.25
CA GLU A 150 -4.91 -20.86 -27.23
C GLU A 150 -3.90 -21.86 -26.64
N SER A 151 -3.41 -21.63 -25.43
CA SER A 151 -2.46 -22.52 -24.76
C SER A 151 -3.04 -23.91 -24.50
N GLN A 152 -4.33 -23.99 -24.11
CA GLN A 152 -5.05 -25.25 -23.90
C GLN A 152 -5.23 -26.01 -25.22
N LYS A 153 -5.67 -25.34 -26.29
CA LYS A 153 -5.84 -25.96 -27.62
C LYS A 153 -4.55 -26.58 -28.14
N LEU A 154 -3.41 -25.98 -27.82
CA LEU A 154 -2.09 -26.38 -28.30
C LEU A 154 -1.32 -27.26 -27.32
N GLY A 155 -1.92 -27.63 -26.19
CA GLY A 155 -1.29 -28.46 -25.16
C GLY A 155 -0.05 -27.82 -24.52
N GLN A 156 0.03 -26.47 -24.50
CA GLN A 156 1.15 -25.72 -23.93
C GLN A 156 0.99 -25.55 -22.43
N ILE A 157 1.16 -26.66 -21.69
CA ILE A 157 0.85 -26.75 -20.24
C ILE A 157 1.59 -25.67 -19.41
N LYS A 158 2.86 -25.38 -19.73
CA LYS A 158 3.62 -24.33 -19.02
C LYS A 158 3.04 -22.93 -19.24
N LEU A 159 2.65 -22.60 -20.48
CA LEU A 159 2.03 -21.31 -20.80
C LEU A 159 0.62 -21.21 -20.23
N GLN A 160 -0.13 -22.31 -20.21
CA GLN A 160 -1.43 -22.39 -19.55
C GLN A 160 -1.29 -22.01 -18.08
N SER A 161 -0.39 -22.66 -17.35
CA SER A 161 -0.22 -22.36 -15.92
C SER A 161 0.26 -20.94 -15.67
N ARG A 162 1.21 -20.41 -16.45
CA ARG A 162 1.64 -18.99 -16.32
C ARG A 162 0.47 -18.02 -16.57
N THR A 163 -0.39 -18.34 -17.53
CA THR A 163 -1.58 -17.53 -17.82
C THR A 163 -2.61 -17.60 -16.70
N LEU A 164 -2.84 -18.77 -16.12
CA LEU A 164 -3.69 -18.92 -14.93
C LEU A 164 -3.12 -18.18 -13.71
N SER A 165 -1.80 -18.23 -13.51
CA SER A 165 -1.13 -17.48 -12.43
C SER A 165 -1.37 -15.98 -12.55
N ASN A 166 -1.18 -15.43 -13.76
CA ASN A 166 -1.37 -14.01 -14.01
C ASN A 166 -2.84 -13.60 -13.93
N LEU A 167 -3.75 -14.42 -14.48
CA LEU A 167 -5.20 -14.22 -14.35
C LEU A 167 -5.64 -14.22 -12.88
N GLY A 168 -5.06 -15.10 -12.06
CA GLY A 168 -5.28 -15.14 -10.61
C GLY A 168 -4.83 -13.86 -9.92
N SER A 169 -3.66 -13.33 -10.28
CA SER A 169 -3.17 -12.04 -9.78
C SER A 169 -4.14 -10.90 -10.15
N THR A 170 -4.60 -10.85 -11.40
CA THR A 170 -5.58 -9.83 -11.83
C THR A 170 -6.92 -9.93 -11.09
N TYR A 171 -7.44 -11.14 -10.88
CA TYR A 171 -8.64 -11.31 -10.07
C TYR A 171 -8.42 -10.87 -8.62
N THR A 172 -7.21 -11.04 -8.08
CA THR A 172 -6.82 -10.54 -6.76
C THR A 172 -6.84 -9.01 -6.72
N SER A 173 -6.23 -8.35 -7.71
CA SER A 173 -6.24 -6.89 -7.85
C SER A 173 -7.65 -6.32 -7.99
N LEU A 174 -8.52 -7.01 -8.74
CA LEU A 174 -9.93 -6.66 -8.92
C LEU A 174 -10.78 -6.81 -7.64
N GLY A 175 -10.32 -7.64 -6.69
CA GLY A 175 -11.07 -8.04 -5.49
C GLY A 175 -12.02 -9.22 -5.68
N ASP A 176 -11.93 -9.94 -6.81
CA ASP A 176 -12.64 -11.21 -7.02
C ASP A 176 -11.78 -12.38 -6.54
N TYR A 177 -11.61 -12.47 -5.23
CA TYR A 177 -10.75 -13.48 -4.63
C TYR A 177 -11.24 -14.91 -4.81
N GLN A 178 -12.54 -15.12 -5.04
CA GLN A 178 -13.09 -16.44 -5.30
C GLN A 178 -12.59 -16.96 -6.66
N SER A 179 -12.69 -16.14 -7.71
CA SER A 179 -12.16 -16.47 -9.02
C SER A 179 -10.64 -16.62 -8.97
N ALA A 180 -9.93 -15.74 -8.25
CA ALA A 180 -8.49 -15.83 -8.06
C ALA A 180 -8.05 -17.17 -7.46
N THR A 181 -8.63 -17.57 -6.32
CA THR A 181 -8.32 -18.85 -5.68
C THR A 181 -8.65 -20.04 -6.60
N SER A 182 -9.75 -19.98 -7.35
CA SER A 182 -10.13 -21.05 -8.27
C SER A 182 -9.09 -21.26 -9.37
N VAL A 183 -8.69 -20.20 -10.08
CA VAL A 183 -7.74 -20.31 -11.21
C VAL A 183 -6.32 -20.62 -10.73
N LEU A 184 -5.93 -20.14 -9.55
CA LEU A 184 -4.62 -20.44 -8.97
C LEU A 184 -4.52 -21.87 -8.46
N ASN A 185 -5.60 -22.45 -7.93
CA ASN A 185 -5.60 -23.88 -7.60
C ASN A 185 -5.47 -24.75 -8.84
N GLU A 186 -6.13 -24.40 -9.95
CA GLU A 186 -5.93 -25.09 -11.24
C GLU A 186 -4.46 -24.99 -11.70
N ALA A 187 -3.87 -23.79 -11.62
CA ALA A 187 -2.45 -23.58 -11.93
C ALA A 187 -1.53 -24.44 -11.05
N LEU A 188 -1.83 -24.54 -9.75
CA LEU A 188 -1.04 -25.31 -8.79
C LEU A 188 -1.10 -26.81 -9.07
N GLU A 189 -2.29 -27.33 -9.40
CA GLU A 189 -2.47 -28.73 -9.80
C GLU A 189 -1.68 -29.06 -11.06
N ILE A 190 -1.72 -28.16 -12.06
CA ILE A 190 -0.92 -28.29 -13.28
C ILE A 190 0.57 -28.31 -12.93
N ALA A 191 1.05 -27.35 -12.15
CA ALA A 191 2.46 -27.23 -11.78
C ALA A 191 2.97 -28.47 -11.01
N ARG A 192 2.15 -29.01 -10.10
CA ARG A 192 2.42 -30.27 -9.38
C ARG A 192 2.44 -31.47 -10.31
N SER A 193 1.49 -31.58 -11.24
CA SER A 193 1.43 -32.70 -12.20
C SER A 193 2.65 -32.76 -13.10
N GLN A 194 3.23 -31.61 -13.42
CA GLN A 194 4.42 -31.47 -14.25
C GLN A 194 5.73 -31.56 -13.45
N GLN A 195 5.65 -31.61 -12.12
CA GLN A 195 6.81 -31.48 -11.23
C GLN A 195 7.65 -30.22 -11.53
N ASP A 196 7.00 -29.13 -11.97
CA ASP A 196 7.67 -27.87 -12.28
C ASP A 196 7.71 -27.01 -11.02
N GLU A 197 8.84 -27.06 -10.31
CA GLU A 197 9.02 -26.43 -9.00
C GLU A 197 9.03 -24.90 -9.06
N TYR A 198 9.59 -24.31 -10.12
CA TYR A 198 9.56 -22.87 -10.34
C TYR A 198 8.12 -22.35 -10.50
N LEU A 199 7.31 -23.08 -11.27
CA LEU A 199 5.91 -22.72 -11.47
C LEU A 199 5.08 -22.93 -10.20
N GLN A 200 5.34 -23.99 -9.44
CA GLN A 200 4.70 -24.22 -8.13
C GLN A 200 4.98 -23.07 -7.18
N SER A 201 6.24 -22.65 -7.06
CA SER A 201 6.65 -21.50 -6.25
C SER A 201 5.86 -20.24 -6.62
N ALA A 202 5.85 -19.85 -7.90
CA ALA A 202 5.12 -18.67 -8.36
C ALA A 202 3.60 -18.74 -8.07
N VAL A 203 2.97 -19.91 -8.19
CA VAL A 203 1.54 -20.07 -7.88
C VAL A 203 1.26 -20.00 -6.38
N LEU A 204 2.11 -20.63 -5.54
CA LEU A 204 1.98 -20.57 -4.08
C LEU A 204 2.12 -19.13 -3.59
N ASN A 205 3.06 -18.38 -4.17
CA ASN A 205 3.23 -16.95 -3.90
C ASN A 205 1.95 -16.16 -4.17
N ASN A 206 1.35 -16.32 -5.36
CA ASN A 206 0.11 -15.65 -5.73
C ASN A 206 -1.09 -16.11 -4.86
N LEU A 207 -1.15 -17.38 -4.44
CA LEU A 207 -2.15 -17.84 -3.49
C LEU A 207 -1.97 -17.14 -2.13
N GLY A 208 -0.74 -17.04 -1.65
CA GLY A 208 -0.42 -16.28 -0.44
C GLY A 208 -0.93 -14.84 -0.53
N ASP A 209 -0.71 -14.16 -1.66
CA ASP A 209 -1.20 -12.80 -1.90
C ASP A 209 -2.72 -12.69 -1.85
N VAL A 210 -3.46 -13.67 -2.40
CA VAL A 210 -4.93 -13.72 -2.30
C VAL A 210 -5.38 -13.78 -0.84
N TYR A 211 -4.80 -14.69 -0.05
CA TYR A 211 -5.17 -14.84 1.35
C TYR A 211 -4.74 -13.64 2.19
N LEU A 212 -3.60 -13.01 1.87
CA LEU A 212 -3.14 -11.77 2.48
C LEU A 212 -4.16 -10.65 2.25
N LYS A 213 -4.63 -10.47 1.00
CA LYS A 213 -5.63 -9.44 0.64
C LYS A 213 -7.03 -9.70 1.22
N ARG A 214 -7.36 -10.96 1.52
CA ARG A 214 -8.58 -11.35 2.26
C ARG A 214 -8.46 -11.21 3.78
N SER A 215 -7.31 -10.76 4.27
CA SER A 215 -6.98 -10.74 5.71
C SER A 215 -6.99 -12.13 6.38
N GLU A 216 -6.74 -13.19 5.61
CA GLU A 216 -6.61 -14.58 6.07
C GLU A 216 -5.11 -14.91 6.27
N TYR A 217 -4.48 -14.21 7.21
CA TYR A 217 -3.02 -14.16 7.36
C TYR A 217 -2.37 -15.51 7.68
N ASP A 218 -3.01 -16.37 8.48
CA ASP A 218 -2.46 -17.71 8.79
C ASP A 218 -2.35 -18.57 7.52
N GLN A 219 -3.33 -18.47 6.62
CA GLN A 219 -3.29 -19.20 5.35
C GLN A 219 -2.26 -18.59 4.40
N ALA A 220 -2.15 -17.26 4.35
CA ALA A 220 -1.10 -16.60 3.58
C ALA A 220 0.30 -17.05 4.04
N LEU A 221 0.52 -17.09 5.35
CA LEU A 221 1.77 -17.56 5.96
C LEU A 221 2.09 -19.00 5.57
N ASP A 222 1.12 -19.92 5.61
CA ASP A 222 1.31 -21.31 5.20
C ASP A 222 1.73 -21.42 3.73
N TYR A 223 1.08 -20.69 2.82
CA TYR A 223 1.45 -20.68 1.40
C TYR A 223 2.85 -20.12 1.17
N TYR A 224 3.22 -19.01 1.82
CA TYR A 224 4.58 -18.46 1.70
C TYR A 224 5.64 -19.38 2.32
N GLN A 225 5.32 -20.09 3.41
CA GLN A 225 6.25 -21.10 3.97
C GLN A 225 6.43 -22.30 3.05
N GLN A 226 5.37 -22.75 2.36
CA GLN A 226 5.49 -23.76 1.32
C GLN A 226 6.35 -23.28 0.15
N ASP A 227 6.17 -22.03 -0.30
CA ASP A 227 6.99 -21.38 -1.33
C ASP A 227 8.47 -21.35 -0.91
N TRP A 228 8.76 -20.92 0.32
CA TRP A 228 10.11 -20.88 0.90
C TRP A 228 10.86 -22.21 0.75
N LEU A 229 10.22 -23.33 1.12
CA LEU A 229 10.83 -24.66 1.03
C LEU A 229 11.18 -25.04 -0.41
N ILE A 230 10.39 -24.59 -1.39
CA ILE A 230 10.64 -24.85 -2.81
C ILE A 230 11.81 -23.99 -3.31
N VAL A 231 11.77 -22.67 -3.10
CA VAL A 231 12.83 -21.76 -3.56
C VAL A 231 14.19 -22.08 -2.91
N GLU A 232 14.18 -22.58 -1.67
CA GLU A 232 15.35 -23.10 -1.01
C GLU A 232 15.91 -24.34 -1.71
N ARG A 233 15.05 -25.31 -2.03
CA ARG A 233 15.43 -26.56 -2.69
C ARG A 233 16.00 -26.34 -4.10
N ILE A 234 15.40 -25.46 -4.89
CA ILE A 234 15.86 -25.19 -6.28
C ILE A 234 17.00 -24.17 -6.37
N GLY A 235 17.33 -23.50 -5.27
CA GLY A 235 18.41 -22.51 -5.23
C GLY A 235 18.06 -21.20 -5.95
N ASP A 236 16.79 -20.82 -6.02
CA ASP A 236 16.35 -19.58 -6.65
C ASP A 236 16.56 -18.39 -5.70
N SER A 237 17.67 -17.66 -5.87
CA SER A 237 17.98 -16.49 -5.05
C SER A 237 16.93 -15.38 -5.16
N LYS A 238 16.36 -15.14 -6.35
CA LYS A 238 15.34 -14.09 -6.53
C LYS A 238 14.02 -14.51 -5.88
N GLY A 239 13.62 -15.77 -6.06
CA GLY A 239 12.48 -16.39 -5.39
C GLY A 239 12.59 -16.32 -3.86
N LYS A 240 13.77 -16.60 -3.30
CA LYS A 240 14.04 -16.46 -1.85
C LYS A 240 13.79 -15.04 -1.34
N ILE A 241 14.32 -14.02 -2.03
CA ILE A 241 14.13 -12.63 -1.63
C ILE A 241 12.64 -12.25 -1.68
N THR A 242 11.94 -12.66 -2.74
CA THR A 242 10.50 -12.42 -2.90
C THR A 242 9.71 -13.07 -1.76
N CYS A 243 10.02 -14.32 -1.43
CA CYS A 243 9.37 -15.04 -0.34
C CYS A 243 9.64 -14.39 1.02
N LEU A 244 10.87 -13.95 1.30
CA LEU A 244 11.20 -13.23 2.55
C LEU A 244 10.43 -11.91 2.67
N ASN A 245 10.33 -11.14 1.58
CA ASN A 245 9.52 -9.92 1.56
C ASN A 245 8.04 -10.21 1.87
N ASN A 246 7.48 -11.29 1.31
CA ASN A 246 6.09 -11.68 1.57
C ASN A 246 5.87 -12.22 2.99
N LEU A 247 6.82 -12.98 3.53
CA LEU A 247 6.84 -13.39 4.94
C LEU A 247 6.94 -12.17 5.87
N GLY A 248 7.70 -11.15 5.50
CA GLY A 248 7.74 -9.86 6.16
C GLY A 248 6.37 -9.18 6.16
N ASN A 249 5.72 -9.11 4.99
CA ASN A 249 4.39 -8.51 4.83
C ASN A 249 3.36 -9.16 5.75
N VAL A 250 3.23 -10.50 5.71
CA VAL A 250 2.23 -11.19 6.53
C VAL A 250 2.51 -11.05 8.02
N ASN A 251 3.78 -11.05 8.45
CA ASN A 251 4.13 -10.82 9.85
C ASN A 251 3.87 -9.38 10.29
N ASN A 252 4.00 -8.40 9.40
CA ASN A 252 3.61 -7.02 9.69
C ASN A 252 2.10 -6.93 9.97
N TYR A 253 1.26 -7.55 9.12
CA TYR A 253 -0.19 -7.60 9.33
C TYR A 253 -0.61 -8.42 10.57
N LEU A 254 0.19 -9.41 10.97
CA LEU A 254 0.00 -10.15 12.23
C LEU A 254 0.51 -9.39 13.47
N CYS A 255 1.01 -8.16 13.31
CA CYS A 255 1.66 -7.37 14.35
C CYS A 255 2.95 -8.00 14.94
N ASN A 256 3.55 -8.97 14.24
CA ASN A 256 4.83 -9.57 14.60
C ASN A 256 5.99 -8.72 14.05
N TYR A 257 6.06 -7.46 14.47
CA TYR A 257 6.90 -6.45 13.83
C TYR A 257 8.40 -6.80 13.83
N GLU A 258 8.94 -7.33 14.93
CA GLU A 258 10.35 -7.76 15.00
C GLU A 258 10.66 -8.86 13.98
N THR A 259 9.74 -9.82 13.82
CA THR A 259 9.87 -10.90 12.84
C THR A 259 9.76 -10.35 11.41
N ALA A 260 8.86 -9.40 11.17
CA ALA A 260 8.73 -8.74 9.88
C ALA A 260 10.02 -7.99 9.50
N ILE A 261 10.57 -7.19 10.41
CA ILE A 261 11.84 -6.47 10.23
C ILE A 261 12.97 -7.45 9.89
N ASN A 262 13.07 -8.55 10.63
CA ASN A 262 14.10 -9.56 10.39
C ASN A 262 14.01 -10.15 8.97
N TYR A 263 12.80 -10.51 8.52
CA TYR A 263 12.60 -11.02 7.16
C TYR A 263 12.95 -9.99 6.09
N TYR A 264 12.53 -8.72 6.24
CA TYR A 264 12.89 -7.68 5.28
C TYR A 264 14.39 -7.37 5.28
N GLN A 265 15.07 -7.42 6.44
CA GLN A 265 16.53 -7.24 6.51
C GLN A 265 17.26 -8.37 5.77
N GLN A 266 16.86 -9.63 5.97
CA GLN A 266 17.41 -10.76 5.21
C GLN A 266 17.16 -10.61 3.71
N ALA A 267 15.95 -10.21 3.31
CA ALA A 267 15.61 -9.94 1.92
C ALA A 267 16.49 -8.84 1.32
N LEU A 268 16.72 -7.76 2.08
CA LEU A 268 17.56 -6.63 1.69
C LEU A 268 19.03 -7.05 1.51
N GLU A 269 19.58 -7.80 2.46
CA GLU A 269 20.96 -8.30 2.41
C GLU A 269 21.19 -9.17 1.16
N LEU A 270 20.30 -10.13 0.92
CA LEU A 270 20.36 -10.98 -0.27
C LEU A 270 20.18 -10.18 -1.57
N ALA A 271 19.27 -9.20 -1.59
CA ALA A 271 19.08 -8.35 -2.76
C ALA A 271 20.33 -7.53 -3.11
N VAL A 272 21.05 -7.05 -2.09
CA VAL A 272 22.33 -6.36 -2.28
C VAL A 272 23.42 -7.33 -2.75
N GLU A 273 23.54 -8.50 -2.11
CA GLU A 273 24.53 -9.53 -2.45
C GLU A 273 24.42 -9.95 -3.93
N PHE A 274 23.19 -10.26 -4.37
CA PHE A 274 22.92 -10.72 -5.74
C PHE A 274 22.67 -9.58 -6.74
N SER A 275 22.79 -8.32 -6.32
CA SER A 275 22.56 -7.14 -7.18
C SER A 275 21.18 -7.11 -7.84
N TYR A 276 20.13 -7.34 -7.06
CA TYR A 276 18.72 -7.23 -7.46
C TYR A 276 18.09 -5.93 -6.94
N PRO A 277 18.26 -4.79 -7.65
CA PRO A 277 17.85 -3.48 -7.14
C PRO A 277 16.33 -3.31 -6.96
N ARG A 278 15.51 -3.97 -7.80
CA ARG A 278 14.04 -3.93 -7.61
C ARG A 278 13.63 -4.65 -6.33
N GLU A 279 14.24 -5.80 -6.02
CA GLU A 279 13.95 -6.51 -4.78
C GLU A 279 14.50 -5.78 -3.55
N GLN A 280 15.65 -5.10 -3.70
CA GLN A 280 16.20 -4.19 -2.69
C GLN A 280 15.20 -3.07 -2.34
N MET A 281 14.64 -2.42 -3.37
CA MET A 281 13.62 -1.38 -3.23
C MET A 281 12.36 -1.91 -2.53
N ARG A 282 11.90 -3.12 -2.87
CA ARG A 282 10.74 -3.75 -2.20
C ARG A 282 10.99 -4.04 -0.72
N ALA A 283 12.17 -4.56 -0.38
CA ALA A 283 12.56 -4.79 1.02
C ALA A 283 12.65 -3.49 1.82
N LEU A 284 13.24 -2.44 1.25
CA LEU A 284 13.28 -1.10 1.87
C LEU A 284 11.87 -0.51 2.07
N SER A 285 10.98 -0.67 1.09
CA SER A 285 9.59 -0.21 1.20
C SER A 285 8.86 -0.96 2.32
N GLY A 286 9.05 -2.28 2.42
CA GLY A 286 8.50 -3.10 3.51
C GLY A 286 9.03 -2.72 4.89
N LEU A 287 10.34 -2.43 5.02
CA LEU A 287 10.91 -1.85 6.24
C LEU A 287 10.28 -0.50 6.57
N GLY A 288 10.07 0.35 5.56
CA GLY A 288 9.36 1.61 5.70
C GLY A 288 7.97 1.43 6.31
N ASP A 289 7.19 0.50 5.78
CA ASP A 289 5.81 0.26 6.21
C ASP A 289 5.73 -0.31 7.63
N VAL A 290 6.62 -1.23 8.02
CA VAL A 290 6.65 -1.77 9.41
C VAL A 290 7.11 -0.71 10.40
N PHE A 291 8.12 0.11 10.09
CA PHE A 291 8.53 1.20 10.98
C PHE A 291 7.42 2.23 11.16
N LEU A 292 6.65 2.54 10.10
CA LEU A 292 5.50 3.43 10.22
C LEU A 292 4.45 2.84 11.16
N THR A 293 4.16 1.55 11.02
CA THR A 293 3.18 0.82 11.85
C THR A 293 3.60 0.75 13.32
N GLN A 294 4.91 0.70 13.60
CA GLN A 294 5.48 0.78 14.95
C GLN A 294 5.57 2.20 15.53
N GLY A 295 5.07 3.22 14.83
CA GLY A 295 5.16 4.61 15.30
C GLY A 295 6.55 5.24 15.15
N ASN A 296 7.39 4.72 14.24
CA ASN A 296 8.74 5.23 13.95
C ASN A 296 8.80 5.94 12.57
N PRO A 297 8.15 7.11 12.40
CA PRO A 297 8.03 7.78 11.11
C PRO A 297 9.38 8.25 10.53
N GLU A 298 10.36 8.58 11.37
CA GLU A 298 11.69 9.00 10.90
C GLU A 298 12.45 7.86 10.20
N GLN A 299 12.46 6.68 10.82
CA GLN A 299 13.06 5.48 10.22
C GLN A 299 12.29 5.07 8.98
N SER A 300 10.95 5.13 9.03
CA SER A 300 10.11 4.87 7.86
C SER A 300 10.46 5.77 6.68
N LEU A 301 10.58 7.08 6.92
CA LEU A 301 10.91 8.06 5.90
C LEU A 301 12.30 7.82 5.31
N HIS A 302 13.29 7.47 6.15
CA HIS A 302 14.63 7.11 5.68
C HIS A 302 14.60 5.93 4.70
N GLN A 303 13.93 4.83 5.06
CA GLN A 303 13.85 3.64 4.19
C GLN A 303 13.11 3.94 2.88
N GLN A 304 11.99 4.67 2.94
CA GLN A 304 11.25 5.06 1.73
C GLN A 304 12.05 6.01 0.82
N GLN A 305 12.90 6.89 1.39
CA GLN A 305 13.78 7.75 0.59
C GLN A 305 14.87 6.96 -0.14
N GLU A 306 15.44 5.93 0.49
CA GLU A 306 16.38 5.02 -0.18
C GLU A 306 15.69 4.22 -1.31
N ALA A 307 14.51 3.67 -1.04
CA ALA A 307 13.70 2.99 -2.06
C ALA A 307 13.40 3.92 -3.25
N LEU A 308 13.02 5.18 -2.98
CA LEU A 308 12.75 6.19 -4.00
C LEU A 308 13.98 6.50 -4.86
N ALA A 309 15.17 6.55 -4.25
CA ALA A 309 16.42 6.77 -4.97
C ALA A 309 16.73 5.62 -5.94
N ILE A 310 16.44 4.37 -5.54
CA ILE A 310 16.58 3.19 -6.41
C ILE A 310 15.57 3.25 -7.55
N ALA A 311 14.29 3.50 -7.26
CA ALA A 311 13.24 3.60 -8.28
C ALA A 311 13.60 4.62 -9.36
N LYS A 312 14.04 5.83 -8.96
CA LYS A 312 14.50 6.88 -9.87
C LYS A 312 15.71 6.47 -10.69
N LYS A 313 16.66 5.75 -10.09
CA LYS A 313 17.87 5.27 -10.78
C LYS A 313 17.52 4.23 -11.85
N LEU A 314 16.54 3.36 -11.59
CA LEU A 314 16.04 2.37 -12.56
C LEU A 314 15.11 3.00 -13.60
N GLY A 315 14.57 4.18 -13.31
CA GLY A 315 13.46 4.76 -14.07
C GLY A 315 12.15 4.03 -13.84
N ASP A 316 12.00 3.33 -12.71
CA ASP A 316 10.80 2.58 -12.35
C ASP A 316 9.70 3.55 -11.88
N GLN A 317 9.07 4.21 -12.86
CA GLN A 317 8.08 5.26 -12.62
C GLN A 317 6.83 4.74 -11.88
N PRO A 318 6.32 3.51 -12.13
CA PRO A 318 5.21 2.96 -11.34
C PRO A 318 5.56 2.86 -9.85
N ASN A 319 6.71 2.25 -9.50
CA ASN A 319 7.12 2.14 -8.10
C ASN A 319 7.50 3.49 -7.49
N GLU A 320 8.06 4.43 -8.26
CA GLU A 320 8.25 5.81 -7.80
C GLU A 320 6.92 6.44 -7.36
N GLY A 321 5.84 6.25 -8.12
CA GLY A 321 4.49 6.73 -7.76
C GLY A 321 3.99 6.13 -6.45
N THR A 322 4.12 4.82 -6.29
CA THR A 322 3.73 4.11 -5.06
C THR A 322 4.52 4.61 -3.85
N ILE A 323 5.84 4.71 -3.95
CA ILE A 323 6.71 5.16 -2.85
C ILE A 323 6.42 6.62 -2.47
N LEU A 324 6.14 7.49 -3.45
CA LEU A 324 5.70 8.86 -3.18
C LEU A 324 4.38 8.89 -2.40
N GLY A 325 3.45 7.97 -2.71
CA GLY A 325 2.24 7.74 -1.94
C GLY A 325 2.52 7.30 -0.50
N SER A 326 3.42 6.34 -0.31
CA SER A 326 3.84 5.89 1.03
C SER A 326 4.48 7.00 1.84
N ILE A 327 5.35 7.82 1.23
CA ILE A 327 5.90 9.02 1.89
C ILE A 327 4.77 9.99 2.28
N GLY A 328 3.76 10.16 1.43
CA GLY A 328 2.56 10.92 1.77
C GLY A 328 1.83 10.36 2.99
N ASN A 329 1.74 9.03 3.13
CA ASN A 329 1.14 8.37 4.29
C ASN A 329 1.95 8.62 5.58
N ILE A 330 3.28 8.66 5.50
CA ILE A 330 4.15 9.02 6.64
C ILE A 330 3.87 10.44 7.12
N TYR A 331 3.82 11.41 6.20
CA TYR A 331 3.47 12.78 6.57
C TYR A 331 2.04 12.90 7.09
N TYR A 332 1.12 12.09 6.55
CA TYR A 332 -0.26 12.06 7.04
C TYR A 332 -0.32 11.55 8.50
N SER A 333 0.43 10.51 8.84
CA SER A 333 0.40 9.89 10.18
C SER A 333 0.95 10.81 11.27
N ILE A 334 1.92 11.67 10.94
CA ILE A 334 2.49 12.64 11.88
C ILE A 334 1.73 13.98 11.93
N GLY A 335 0.55 14.06 11.28
CA GLY A 335 -0.28 15.27 11.27
C GLY A 335 0.15 16.36 10.26
N GLU A 336 1.23 16.15 9.51
CA GLU A 336 1.75 17.08 8.50
C GLU A 336 0.95 17.00 7.18
N HIS A 337 -0.36 17.27 7.27
CA HIS A 337 -1.32 17.04 6.18
C HIS A 337 -1.02 17.85 4.91
N HIS A 338 -0.44 19.06 5.02
CA HIS A 338 -0.04 19.83 3.84
C HIS A 338 1.12 19.18 3.08
N GLN A 339 2.09 18.59 3.79
CA GLN A 339 3.18 17.85 3.17
C GLN A 339 2.68 16.55 2.56
N ALA A 340 1.77 15.84 3.24
CA ALA A 340 1.09 14.66 2.71
C ALA A 340 0.39 14.97 1.38
N ILE A 341 -0.40 16.04 1.30
CA ILE A 341 -1.07 16.50 0.07
C ILE A 341 -0.06 16.75 -1.06
N SER A 342 1.09 17.37 -0.77
CA SER A 342 2.13 17.62 -1.76
C SER A 342 2.67 16.31 -2.38
N PHE A 343 2.93 15.30 -1.54
CA PHE A 343 3.40 13.99 -2.00
C PHE A 343 2.31 13.20 -2.74
N TYR A 344 1.07 13.20 -2.25
CA TYR A 344 -0.04 12.58 -2.95
C TYR A 344 -0.31 13.22 -4.33
N HIS A 345 -0.13 14.53 -4.48
CA HIS A 345 -0.21 15.18 -5.79
C HIS A 345 0.92 14.75 -6.73
N LYS A 346 2.13 14.52 -6.23
CA LYS A 346 3.24 13.98 -7.05
C LYS A 346 2.90 12.57 -7.55
N ALA A 347 2.43 11.69 -6.64
CA ALA A 347 1.98 10.34 -6.99
C ALA A 347 0.84 10.38 -8.03
N LEU A 348 -0.18 11.22 -7.80
CA LEU A 348 -1.31 11.41 -8.72
C LEU A 348 -0.87 11.87 -10.11
N ASN A 349 0.00 12.87 -10.19
CA ASN A 349 0.45 13.40 -11.48
C ASN A 349 1.29 12.36 -12.25
N LEU A 350 2.10 11.58 -11.54
CA LEU A 350 2.88 10.50 -12.14
C LEU A 350 1.96 9.39 -12.65
N ALA A 351 1.03 8.91 -11.83
CA ALA A 351 0.04 7.90 -12.21
C ALA A 351 -0.75 8.30 -13.47
N ARG A 352 -1.24 9.55 -13.52
CA ARG A 352 -1.90 10.11 -14.71
C ARG A 352 -1.02 10.12 -15.95
N SER A 353 0.26 10.43 -15.80
CA SER A 353 1.19 10.45 -16.93
C SER A 353 1.46 9.05 -17.49
N LEU A 354 1.38 8.02 -16.64
CA LEU A 354 1.55 6.62 -17.02
C LEU A 354 0.23 5.97 -17.49
N GLY A 355 -0.91 6.61 -17.21
CA GLY A 355 -2.23 6.01 -17.40
C GLY A 355 -2.56 4.92 -16.39
N ASP A 356 -1.87 4.88 -15.24
CA ASP A 356 -2.11 3.95 -14.14
C ASP A 356 -3.33 4.41 -13.33
N VAL A 357 -4.48 3.83 -13.66
CA VAL A 357 -5.78 4.16 -13.05
C VAL A 357 -5.84 3.71 -11.59
N GLY A 358 -5.15 2.61 -11.23
CA GLY A 358 -5.14 2.07 -9.87
C GLY A 358 -4.44 3.00 -8.89
N THR A 359 -3.21 3.41 -9.23
CA THR A 359 -2.44 4.36 -8.42
C THR A 359 -3.09 5.75 -8.43
N GLU A 360 -3.66 6.19 -9.55
CA GLU A 360 -4.44 7.44 -9.61
C GLU A 360 -5.60 7.42 -8.61
N THR A 361 -6.39 6.34 -8.60
CA THR A 361 -7.55 6.20 -7.73
C THR A 361 -7.15 6.18 -6.25
N THR A 362 -6.06 5.48 -5.92
CA THR A 362 -5.51 5.43 -4.57
C THR A 362 -5.02 6.79 -4.10
N ALA A 363 -4.27 7.52 -4.95
CA ALA A 363 -3.78 8.87 -4.63
C ALA A 363 -4.94 9.88 -4.45
N LEU A 364 -6.00 9.78 -5.25
CA LEU A 364 -7.21 10.59 -5.07
C LEU A 364 -7.91 10.29 -3.75
N ALA A 365 -8.06 9.02 -3.37
CA ALA A 365 -8.65 8.65 -2.08
C ALA A 365 -7.80 9.17 -0.89
N ALA A 366 -6.47 9.11 -1.01
CA ALA A 366 -5.54 9.64 -0.01
C ALA A 366 -5.62 11.18 0.11
N LEU A 367 -5.70 11.90 -1.01
CA LEU A 367 -5.99 13.34 -1.02
C LEU A 367 -7.34 13.63 -0.35
N GLY A 368 -8.37 12.84 -0.65
CA GLY A 368 -9.67 12.92 -0.01
C GLY A 368 -9.58 12.80 1.52
N LYS A 369 -8.75 11.88 2.03
CA LYS A 369 -8.48 11.68 3.46
C LYS A 369 -7.76 12.88 4.06
N ALA A 370 -6.69 13.37 3.41
CA ALA A 370 -5.88 14.49 3.90
C ALA A 370 -6.65 15.82 3.94
N HIS A 371 -7.42 16.15 2.89
CA HIS A 371 -8.27 17.34 2.88
C HIS A 371 -9.36 17.28 3.95
N ARG A 372 -9.88 16.09 4.26
CA ARG A 372 -10.84 15.91 5.36
C ARG A 372 -10.20 16.23 6.71
N ALA A 373 -8.96 15.79 6.93
CA ALA A 373 -8.22 16.06 8.17
C ALA A 373 -8.03 17.57 8.38
N LEU A 374 -7.78 18.32 7.31
CA LEU A 374 -7.72 19.80 7.30
C LEU A 374 -9.09 20.50 7.35
N GLN A 375 -10.21 19.78 7.53
CA GLN A 375 -11.57 20.33 7.49
C GLN A 375 -11.98 20.97 6.14
N GLU A 376 -11.26 20.67 5.07
CA GLU A 376 -11.56 21.10 3.70
C GLU A 376 -12.56 20.15 3.04
N ILE A 377 -13.78 20.12 3.59
CA ILE A 377 -14.79 19.09 3.29
C ILE A 377 -15.21 19.07 1.81
N LYS A 378 -15.19 20.22 1.11
CA LYS A 378 -15.55 20.29 -0.33
C LYS A 378 -14.50 19.62 -1.22
N GLN A 379 -13.23 19.85 -0.93
CA GLN A 379 -12.10 19.25 -1.63
C GLN A 379 -12.07 17.75 -1.37
N SER A 380 -12.26 17.33 -0.12
CA SER A 380 -12.38 15.93 0.24
C SER A 380 -13.48 15.21 -0.56
N GLU A 381 -14.66 15.82 -0.65
CA GLU A 381 -15.77 15.28 -1.43
C GLU A 381 -15.42 15.15 -2.93
N TYR A 382 -14.81 16.18 -3.52
CA TYR A 382 -14.38 16.16 -4.92
C TYR A 382 -13.43 15.00 -5.22
N PHE A 383 -12.41 14.80 -4.38
CA PHE A 383 -11.43 13.75 -4.58
C PHE A 383 -12.04 12.36 -4.45
N TYR A 384 -12.88 12.12 -3.42
CA TYR A 384 -13.56 10.83 -3.29
C TYR A 384 -14.60 10.57 -4.40
N GLN A 385 -15.30 11.60 -4.89
CA GLN A 385 -16.20 11.44 -6.05
C GLN A 385 -15.43 11.06 -7.32
N THR A 386 -14.27 11.68 -7.53
CA THR A 386 -13.41 11.38 -8.68
C THR A 386 -12.85 9.96 -8.58
N ALA A 387 -12.34 9.56 -7.41
CA ALA A 387 -11.87 8.21 -7.15
C ALA A 387 -12.96 7.17 -7.36
N LEU A 388 -14.20 7.45 -6.90
CA LEU A 388 -15.34 6.56 -7.11
C LEU A 388 -15.65 6.36 -8.59
N GLY A 389 -15.64 7.42 -9.39
CA GLY A 389 -15.87 7.34 -10.83
C GLY A 389 -14.86 6.41 -11.52
N LEU A 390 -13.57 6.62 -11.25
CA LEU A 390 -12.50 5.79 -11.82
C LEU A 390 -12.58 4.32 -11.36
N ALA A 391 -12.84 4.08 -10.08
CA ALA A 391 -13.01 2.72 -9.56
C ALA A 391 -14.19 1.98 -10.21
N GLN A 392 -15.29 2.68 -10.48
CA GLN A 392 -16.45 2.10 -11.16
C GLN A 392 -16.19 1.82 -12.65
N GLU A 393 -15.41 2.68 -13.30
CA GLU A 393 -14.99 2.49 -14.70
C GLU A 393 -14.02 1.31 -14.85
N SER A 394 -13.07 1.14 -13.92
CA SER A 394 -12.12 0.01 -13.93
C SER A 394 -12.71 -1.30 -13.38
N GLY A 395 -13.80 -1.21 -12.61
CA GLY A 395 -14.39 -2.33 -11.89
C GLY A 395 -13.66 -2.70 -10.59
N ASP A 396 -12.72 -1.86 -10.13
CA ASP A 396 -11.96 -2.05 -8.90
C ASP A 396 -12.88 -1.97 -7.67
N SER A 397 -13.24 -3.14 -7.12
CA SER A 397 -14.12 -3.21 -5.96
C SER A 397 -13.48 -2.71 -4.66
N ASN A 398 -12.15 -2.79 -4.53
CA ASN A 398 -11.42 -2.33 -3.35
C ASN A 398 -11.44 -0.80 -3.28
N SER A 399 -11.10 -0.16 -4.39
CA SER A 399 -11.16 1.31 -4.51
C SER A 399 -12.59 1.84 -4.45
N GLU A 400 -13.57 1.14 -5.03
CA GLU A 400 -14.98 1.52 -4.95
C GLU A 400 -15.46 1.55 -3.49
N ALA A 401 -15.15 0.50 -2.71
CA ALA A 401 -15.49 0.44 -1.30
C ALA A 401 -14.85 1.61 -0.53
N THR A 402 -13.55 1.82 -0.70
CA THR A 402 -12.78 2.88 -0.05
C THR A 402 -13.35 4.27 -0.35
N ALA A 403 -13.66 4.57 -1.61
CA ALA A 403 -14.22 5.86 -2.01
C ALA A 403 -15.62 6.09 -1.43
N ILE A 404 -16.49 5.08 -1.43
CA ILE A 404 -17.84 5.18 -0.85
C ILE A 404 -17.78 5.40 0.66
N LEU A 405 -16.87 4.71 1.37
CA LEU A 405 -16.66 4.92 2.80
C LEU A 405 -16.12 6.33 3.07
N GLY A 406 -15.18 6.82 2.25
CA GLY A 406 -14.72 8.21 2.27
C GLY A 406 -15.85 9.23 2.12
N LEU A 407 -16.76 9.03 1.17
CA LEU A 407 -17.96 9.87 1.00
C LEU A 407 -18.93 9.77 2.19
N GLY A 408 -19.01 8.61 2.82
CA GLY A 408 -19.73 8.42 4.09
C GLY A 408 -19.15 9.29 5.21
N ASN A 409 -17.82 9.30 5.33
CA ASN A 409 -17.10 10.17 6.28
C ASN A 409 -17.32 11.65 5.96
N VAL A 410 -17.26 12.06 4.70
CA VAL A 410 -17.60 13.43 4.27
C VAL A 410 -19.01 13.82 4.70
N ALA A 411 -19.99 12.94 4.49
CA ALA A 411 -21.38 13.20 4.91
C ALA A 411 -21.52 13.31 6.44
N PHE A 412 -20.76 12.53 7.21
CA PHE A 412 -20.71 12.64 8.67
C PHE A 412 -20.19 14.02 9.11
N HIS A 413 -19.10 14.51 8.52
CA HIS A 413 -18.55 15.84 8.82
C HIS A 413 -19.48 16.98 8.39
N LYS A 414 -20.28 16.79 7.32
CA LYS A 414 -21.37 17.70 6.95
C LYS A 414 -22.59 17.63 7.89
N LYS A 415 -22.56 16.77 8.90
CA LYS A 415 -23.68 16.51 9.85
C LYS A 415 -24.92 15.90 9.19
N HIS A 416 -24.77 15.28 8.02
CA HIS A 416 -25.84 14.56 7.33
C HIS A 416 -25.81 13.07 7.72
N TYR A 417 -26.11 12.77 8.99
CA TYR A 417 -25.86 11.46 9.59
C TYR A 417 -26.65 10.32 8.94
N GLU A 418 -27.90 10.54 8.52
CA GLU A 418 -28.68 9.52 7.80
C GLU A 418 -28.07 9.19 6.44
N ILE A 419 -27.59 10.20 5.71
CA ILE A 419 -26.91 10.02 4.42
C ILE A 419 -25.58 9.30 4.62
N ALA A 420 -24.82 9.68 5.66
CA ALA A 420 -23.59 9.00 6.03
C ALA A 420 -23.82 7.50 6.29
N ILE A 421 -24.83 7.16 7.11
CA ILE A 421 -25.19 5.76 7.38
C ILE A 421 -25.55 4.99 6.10
N GLN A 422 -26.29 5.61 5.17
CA GLN A 422 -26.64 4.97 3.90
C GLN A 422 -25.38 4.66 3.05
N ARG A 423 -24.50 5.65 2.88
CA ARG A 423 -23.24 5.48 2.12
C ARG A 423 -22.31 4.47 2.78
N LEU A 424 -22.10 4.56 4.10
CA LEU A 424 -21.26 3.63 4.84
C LEU A 424 -21.79 2.19 4.75
N LYS A 425 -23.12 1.99 4.79
CA LYS A 425 -23.71 0.65 4.59
C LYS A 425 -23.52 0.12 3.16
N GLN A 426 -23.53 1.00 2.15
CA GLN A 426 -23.23 0.62 0.78
C GLN A 426 -21.79 0.15 0.64
N GLY A 427 -20.82 0.94 1.14
CA GLY A 427 -19.40 0.58 1.13
C GLY A 427 -19.13 -0.70 1.93
N LEU A 428 -19.74 -0.82 3.12
CA LEU A 428 -19.65 -2.02 3.96
C LEU A 428 -20.16 -3.28 3.26
N LYS A 429 -21.18 -3.17 2.40
CA LYS A 429 -21.69 -4.31 1.62
C LYS A 429 -20.64 -4.80 0.61
N ILE A 430 -19.92 -3.87 -0.03
CA ILE A 430 -18.84 -4.20 -0.97
C ILE A 430 -17.66 -4.78 -0.20
N ALA A 431 -17.22 -4.13 0.89
CA ALA A 431 -16.15 -4.60 1.75
C ALA A 431 -16.42 -6.02 2.29
N ARG A 432 -17.67 -6.35 2.65
CA ARG A 432 -18.08 -7.72 3.02
C ARG A 432 -17.99 -8.73 1.89
N ARG A 433 -18.32 -8.32 0.66
CA ARG A 433 -18.27 -9.19 -0.52
C ARG A 433 -16.84 -9.58 -0.85
N ILE A 434 -15.93 -8.60 -0.78
CA ILE A 434 -14.51 -8.81 -1.06
C ILE A 434 -13.77 -9.34 0.18
N GLY A 435 -14.34 -9.28 1.39
CA GLY A 435 -13.66 -9.79 2.59
C GLY A 435 -12.63 -8.83 3.15
N ASP A 436 -12.67 -7.54 2.77
CA ASP A 436 -11.84 -6.49 3.36
C ASP A 436 -12.36 -6.18 4.77
N LEU A 437 -11.76 -6.82 5.77
CA LEU A 437 -12.17 -6.72 7.17
C LEU A 437 -11.80 -5.36 7.78
N GLY A 438 -10.74 -4.70 7.30
CA GLY A 438 -10.30 -3.38 7.77
C GLY A 438 -11.31 -2.29 7.41
N ASN A 439 -11.68 -2.20 6.13
CA ASN A 439 -12.74 -1.28 5.70
C ASN A 439 -14.11 -1.62 6.33
N GLN A 440 -14.37 -2.90 6.63
CA GLN A 440 -15.56 -3.27 7.41
C GLN A 440 -15.52 -2.69 8.82
N ALA A 441 -14.40 -2.81 9.54
CA ALA A 441 -14.23 -2.25 10.88
C ALA A 441 -14.42 -0.73 10.86
N ALA A 442 -13.67 -0.01 10.03
CA ALA A 442 -13.76 1.45 9.90
C ALA A 442 -15.19 1.94 9.57
N ALA A 443 -15.88 1.25 8.66
CA ALA A 443 -17.27 1.57 8.33
C ALA A 443 -18.22 1.39 9.52
N LEU A 444 -18.08 0.29 10.27
CA LEU A 444 -18.89 0.00 11.44
C LEU A 444 -18.64 1.03 12.55
N GLY A 445 -17.38 1.37 12.84
CA GLY A 445 -17.02 2.42 13.79
C GLY A 445 -17.66 3.76 13.44
N THR A 446 -17.54 4.18 12.17
CA THR A 446 -18.15 5.43 11.69
C THR A 446 -19.68 5.40 11.76
N ILE A 447 -20.32 4.28 11.44
CA ILE A 447 -21.78 4.11 11.61
C ILE A 447 -22.16 4.25 13.09
N GLY A 448 -21.37 3.68 13.99
CA GLY A 448 -21.52 3.85 15.44
C GLY A 448 -21.50 5.33 15.84
N ASN A 449 -20.50 6.08 15.35
CA ASN A 449 -20.38 7.52 15.58
C ASN A 449 -21.59 8.31 15.05
N CYS A 450 -22.14 7.93 13.89
CA CYS A 450 -23.38 8.53 13.38
C CYS A 450 -24.56 8.31 14.34
N TYR A 451 -24.72 7.10 14.89
CA TYR A 451 -25.80 6.82 15.85
C TYR A 451 -25.61 7.53 17.19
N ILE A 452 -24.37 7.75 17.65
CA ILE A 452 -24.11 8.62 18.81
C ILE A 452 -24.66 10.02 18.55
N ARG A 453 -24.35 10.62 17.39
CA ARG A 453 -24.84 11.96 17.01
C ARG A 453 -26.37 12.00 16.87
N LEU A 454 -27.00 10.90 16.49
CA LEU A 454 -28.46 10.73 16.45
C LEU A 454 -29.09 10.36 17.81
N LYS A 455 -28.32 10.37 18.91
CA LYS A 455 -28.76 10.01 20.27
C LYS A 455 -29.29 8.57 20.41
N GLN A 456 -28.86 7.67 19.52
CA GLN A 456 -29.24 6.26 19.52
C GLN A 456 -28.09 5.40 20.09
N VAL A 457 -27.69 5.68 21.32
CA VAL A 457 -26.48 5.13 21.96
C VAL A 457 -26.48 3.59 21.99
N ALA A 458 -27.62 2.96 22.31
CA ALA A 458 -27.73 1.50 22.31
C ALA A 458 -27.48 0.86 20.93
N ARG A 459 -27.80 1.55 19.83
CA ARG A 459 -27.45 1.07 18.49
C ARG A 459 -25.98 1.26 18.20
N ALA A 460 -25.41 2.41 18.58
CA ALA A 460 -24.00 2.70 18.39
C ALA A 460 -23.09 1.64 19.03
N ILE A 461 -23.39 1.24 20.28
CA ILE A 461 -22.66 0.20 21.01
C ILE A 461 -22.56 -1.10 20.20
N ARG A 462 -23.64 -1.55 19.55
CA ARG A 462 -23.61 -2.76 18.71
C ARG A 462 -22.66 -2.64 17.53
N TYR A 463 -22.55 -1.46 16.94
CA TYR A 463 -21.67 -1.20 15.81
C TYR A 463 -20.20 -1.11 16.26
N PHE A 464 -19.92 -0.45 17.38
CA PHE A 464 -18.56 -0.40 17.91
C PHE A 464 -18.05 -1.76 18.35
N HIS A 465 -18.88 -2.59 18.99
CA HIS A 465 -18.54 -3.99 19.29
C HIS A 465 -18.17 -4.78 18.03
N ALA A 466 -18.93 -4.62 16.95
CA ALA A 466 -18.63 -5.26 15.69
C ALA A 466 -17.32 -4.72 15.07
N SER A 467 -17.05 -3.42 15.23
CA SER A 467 -15.81 -2.77 14.79
C SER A 467 -14.59 -3.35 15.52
N VAL A 468 -14.59 -3.36 16.86
CA VAL A 468 -13.50 -3.91 17.69
C VAL A 468 -13.21 -5.36 17.33
N ASN A 469 -14.25 -6.19 17.20
CA ASN A 469 -14.08 -7.60 16.86
C ASN A 469 -13.44 -7.83 15.49
N LEU A 470 -13.69 -6.95 14.52
CA LEU A 470 -13.06 -7.06 13.20
C LEU A 470 -11.64 -6.47 13.22
N ALA A 471 -11.45 -5.30 13.84
CA ALA A 471 -10.16 -4.65 13.97
C ALA A 471 -9.13 -5.57 14.65
N ARG A 472 -9.53 -6.24 15.75
CA ARG A 472 -8.71 -7.27 16.43
C ARG A 472 -8.29 -8.42 15.52
N LYS A 473 -9.17 -8.86 14.62
CA LYS A 473 -8.84 -9.97 13.70
C LYS A 473 -7.80 -9.58 12.65
N VAL A 474 -7.77 -8.30 12.26
CA VAL A 474 -6.85 -7.82 11.22
C VAL A 474 -5.62 -7.12 11.76
N GLY A 475 -5.47 -7.02 13.08
CA GLY A 475 -4.37 -6.26 13.69
C GLY A 475 -4.48 -4.74 13.48
N ASP A 476 -5.67 -4.23 13.14
CA ASP A 476 -5.89 -2.80 12.90
C ASP A 476 -6.08 -2.07 14.22
N VAL A 477 -4.95 -1.70 14.82
CA VAL A 477 -4.92 -1.16 16.18
C VAL A 477 -5.53 0.25 16.23
N GLU A 478 -5.38 1.05 15.18
CA GLU A 478 -5.97 2.40 15.09
C GLU A 478 -7.49 2.31 15.19
N ASN A 479 -8.15 1.52 14.32
CA ASN A 479 -9.61 1.36 14.36
C ASN A 479 -10.08 0.58 15.60
N GLU A 480 -9.26 -0.31 16.16
CA GLU A 480 -9.55 -0.97 17.43
C GLU A 480 -9.65 0.05 18.57
N ASN A 481 -8.62 0.89 18.73
CA ASN A 481 -8.53 1.91 19.77
C ASN A 481 -9.65 2.95 19.64
N GLU A 482 -9.88 3.49 18.44
CA GLU A 482 -10.98 4.45 18.21
C GLU A 482 -12.34 3.86 18.60
N ALA A 483 -12.58 2.58 18.28
CA ALA A 483 -13.82 1.91 18.62
C ALA A 483 -13.95 1.59 20.11
N LEU A 484 -12.84 1.26 20.80
CA LEU A 484 -12.80 1.06 22.26
C LEU A 484 -13.08 2.36 23.01
N ILE A 485 -12.44 3.47 22.63
CA ILE A 485 -12.71 4.80 23.20
C ILE A 485 -14.18 5.20 22.97
N SER A 486 -14.71 4.90 21.78
CA SER A 486 -16.11 5.17 21.45
C SER A 486 -17.08 4.31 22.25
N LEU A 487 -16.74 3.04 22.54
CA LEU A 487 -17.50 2.19 23.46
C LEU A 487 -17.48 2.74 24.88
N GLY A 488 -16.28 3.09 25.38
CA GLY A 488 -16.12 3.65 26.72
C GLY A 488 -17.01 4.87 26.92
N SER A 489 -16.92 5.82 25.98
CA SER A 489 -17.74 7.04 25.96
C SER A 489 -19.24 6.73 25.88
N ALA A 490 -19.63 5.73 25.07
CA ALA A 490 -21.03 5.35 24.91
C ALA A 490 -21.63 4.70 26.17
N TYR A 491 -20.87 3.87 26.88
CA TYR A 491 -21.31 3.26 28.15
C TYR A 491 -21.38 4.28 29.29
N THR A 492 -20.37 5.15 29.41
CA THR A 492 -20.41 6.27 30.36
C THR A 492 -21.61 7.18 30.12
N ALA A 493 -21.95 7.48 28.85
CA ALA A 493 -23.14 8.26 28.51
C ALA A 493 -24.48 7.57 28.85
N LEU A 494 -24.51 6.24 28.97
CA LEU A 494 -25.66 5.48 29.45
C LEU A 494 -25.72 5.35 30.98
N GLY A 495 -24.72 5.85 31.70
CA GLY A 495 -24.59 5.74 33.15
C GLY A 495 -23.91 4.46 33.64
N ASP A 496 -23.44 3.59 32.74
CA ASP A 496 -22.67 2.38 33.07
C ASP A 496 -21.18 2.72 33.03
N VAL A 497 -20.75 3.57 33.97
CA VAL A 497 -19.39 4.13 34.01
C VAL A 497 -18.33 3.04 34.22
N ASP A 498 -18.64 2.00 34.99
CA ASP A 498 -17.73 0.87 35.22
C ASP A 498 -17.36 0.15 33.92
N LYS A 499 -18.34 -0.10 33.03
CA LYS A 499 -18.05 -0.62 31.69
C LYS A 499 -17.30 0.39 30.83
N GLY A 500 -17.60 1.68 31.00
CA GLY A 500 -16.85 2.75 30.34
C GLY A 500 -15.36 2.66 30.63
N ILE A 501 -15.02 2.56 31.92
CA ILE A 501 -13.66 2.41 32.45
C ILE A 501 -12.99 1.14 31.90
N ASP A 502 -13.69 -0.01 31.85
CA ASP A 502 -13.14 -1.25 31.29
C ASP A 502 -12.70 -1.09 29.82
N TYR A 503 -13.50 -0.43 28.98
CA TYR A 503 -13.11 -0.19 27.58
C TYR A 503 -11.96 0.81 27.43
N PHE A 504 -11.91 1.84 28.28
CA PHE A 504 -10.78 2.76 28.26
C PHE A 504 -9.49 2.09 28.74
N HIS A 505 -9.55 1.18 29.71
CA HIS A 505 -8.42 0.33 30.10
C HIS A 505 -7.97 -0.59 28.96
N GLN A 506 -8.90 -1.23 28.26
CA GLN A 506 -8.56 -2.03 27.07
C GLN A 506 -7.85 -1.17 26.01
N SER A 507 -8.32 0.06 25.76
CA SER A 507 -7.66 0.99 24.83
C SER A 507 -6.28 1.40 25.30
N PHE A 508 -6.09 1.61 26.61
CA PHE A 508 -4.79 1.97 27.21
C PHE A 508 -3.78 0.84 27.02
N ILE A 509 -4.11 -0.39 27.43
CA ILE A 509 -3.23 -1.56 27.29
C ILE A 509 -2.86 -1.74 25.82
N ARG A 510 -3.84 -1.67 24.92
CA ARG A 510 -3.60 -1.87 23.49
C ARG A 510 -2.69 -0.81 22.88
N SER A 511 -2.86 0.46 23.29
CA SER A 511 -2.00 1.56 22.82
C SER A 511 -0.57 1.43 23.35
N GLN A 512 -0.38 0.93 24.57
CA GLN A 512 0.95 0.66 25.12
C GLN A 512 1.67 -0.48 24.38
N GLU A 513 0.96 -1.57 24.07
CA GLU A 513 1.54 -2.72 23.34
C GLU A 513 2.17 -2.32 22.00
N ILE A 514 1.60 -1.31 21.33
CA ILE A 514 2.06 -0.87 20.01
C ILE A 514 2.96 0.37 20.02
N GLY A 515 3.21 0.96 21.19
CA GLY A 515 4.02 2.17 21.31
C GLY A 515 3.37 3.45 20.78
N ALA A 516 2.04 3.49 20.63
CA ALA A 516 1.32 4.69 20.19
C ALA A 516 1.12 5.65 21.37
N GLU A 517 2.14 6.47 21.66
CA GLU A 517 2.17 7.33 22.84
C GLU A 517 1.01 8.33 22.88
N ASP A 518 0.61 8.89 21.75
CA ASP A 518 -0.53 9.81 21.64
C ASP A 518 -1.84 9.14 22.09
N SER A 519 -2.09 7.92 21.60
CA SER A 519 -3.27 7.12 21.92
C SER A 519 -3.28 6.70 23.40
N VAL A 520 -2.11 6.42 23.99
CA VAL A 520 -1.97 6.21 25.44
C VAL A 520 -2.42 7.46 26.21
N GLY A 521 -1.97 8.65 25.79
CA GLY A 521 -2.36 9.92 26.40
C GLY A 521 -3.88 10.14 26.42
N TYR A 522 -4.56 9.89 25.28
CA TYR A 522 -6.02 10.01 25.20
C TYR A 522 -6.78 8.93 25.98
N ALA A 523 -6.28 7.70 26.03
CA ALA A 523 -6.90 6.64 26.84
C ALA A 523 -6.84 6.99 28.33
N LEU A 524 -5.69 7.48 28.81
CA LEU A 524 -5.50 7.96 30.18
C LEU A 524 -6.38 9.17 30.50
N TYR A 525 -6.51 10.12 29.58
CA TYR A 525 -7.43 11.26 29.75
C TYR A 525 -8.87 10.79 29.96
N ASN A 526 -9.36 9.87 29.13
CA ASN A 526 -10.72 9.34 29.24
C ASN A 526 -10.94 8.50 30.51
N LEU A 527 -9.92 7.75 30.94
CA LEU A 527 -9.92 7.08 32.25
C LEU A 527 -10.06 8.10 33.38
N ALA A 528 -9.27 9.17 33.36
CA ALA A 528 -9.33 10.22 34.37
C ALA A 528 -10.71 10.85 34.46
N VAL A 529 -11.32 11.18 33.32
CA VAL A 529 -12.68 11.74 33.26
C VAL A 529 -13.70 10.76 33.84
N SER A 530 -13.54 9.47 33.56
CA SER A 530 -14.46 8.43 34.05
C SER A 530 -14.31 8.18 35.56
N TYR A 531 -13.09 8.18 36.09
CA TYR A 531 -12.83 8.08 37.53
C TYR A 531 -13.36 9.30 38.30
N ALA A 532 -13.18 10.50 37.74
CA ALA A 532 -13.78 11.72 38.30
C ALA A 532 -15.32 11.64 38.35
N HIS A 533 -15.95 11.00 37.35
CA HIS A 533 -17.40 10.78 37.34
C HIS A 533 -17.91 9.84 38.44
N ILE A 534 -17.11 8.86 38.89
CA ILE A 534 -17.45 7.98 40.02
C ILE A 534 -16.87 8.46 41.36
N HIS A 535 -16.32 9.68 41.40
CA HIS A 535 -15.72 10.29 42.59
C HIS A 535 -14.50 9.53 43.13
N ASP A 536 -13.78 8.79 42.26
CA ASP A 536 -12.48 8.21 42.59
C ASP A 536 -11.39 9.22 42.21
N TRP A 537 -11.20 10.21 43.08
CA TRP A 537 -10.34 11.36 42.81
C TRP A 537 -8.85 11.00 42.75
N GLN A 538 -8.43 9.99 43.51
CA GLN A 538 -7.06 9.51 43.49
C GLN A 538 -6.72 8.90 42.13
N GLN A 539 -7.57 8.01 41.62
CA GLN A 539 -7.37 7.45 40.28
C GLN A 539 -7.54 8.51 39.19
N ALA A 540 -8.49 9.44 39.33
CA ALA A 540 -8.65 10.54 38.40
C ALA A 540 -7.38 11.40 38.30
N LEU A 541 -6.80 11.78 39.44
CA LEU A 541 -5.57 12.57 39.53
C LEU A 541 -4.38 11.83 38.91
N LEU A 542 -4.20 10.56 39.27
CA LEU A 542 -3.11 9.73 38.72
C LEU A 542 -3.16 9.70 37.18
N HIS A 543 -4.32 9.39 36.60
CA HIS A 543 -4.44 9.21 35.16
C HIS A 543 -4.32 10.54 34.39
N ILE A 544 -4.83 11.65 34.93
CA ILE A 544 -4.72 12.95 34.26
C ILE A 544 -3.29 13.49 34.27
N LEU A 545 -2.53 13.26 35.34
CA LEU A 545 -1.12 13.67 35.42
C LEU A 545 -0.26 12.88 34.41
N ARG A 546 -0.51 11.57 34.29
CA ARG A 546 0.15 10.73 33.28
C ARG A 546 -0.21 11.14 31.85
N SER A 547 -1.48 11.46 31.61
CA SER A 547 -1.95 12.00 30.33
C SER A 547 -1.29 13.33 30.00
N LEU A 548 -1.19 14.24 30.98
CA LEU A 548 -0.55 15.54 30.83
C LEU A 548 0.93 15.41 30.42
N ALA A 549 1.70 14.53 31.07
CA ALA A 549 3.10 14.32 30.73
C ALA A 549 3.29 13.92 29.26
N ILE A 550 2.41 13.06 28.75
CA ILE A 550 2.42 12.63 27.35
C ILE A 550 2.04 13.79 26.44
N PHE A 551 0.94 14.50 26.73
CA PHE A 551 0.47 15.61 25.91
C PHE A 551 1.50 16.75 25.84
N ASP A 552 2.16 17.08 26.95
CA ASP A 552 3.22 18.08 27.02
C ASP A 552 4.45 17.65 26.21
N ARG A 553 4.94 16.42 26.41
CA ARG A 553 6.09 15.87 25.68
C ARG A 553 5.86 15.84 24.16
N LEU A 554 4.65 15.50 23.74
CA LEU A 554 4.25 15.44 22.32
C LEU A 554 3.74 16.78 21.77
N GLN A 555 3.69 17.83 22.60
CA GLN A 555 3.15 19.15 22.24
C GLN A 555 1.72 19.09 21.66
N LEU A 556 0.90 18.20 22.21
CA LEU A 556 -0.49 18.05 21.82
C LEU A 556 -1.35 19.21 22.37
N PRO A 557 -2.33 19.71 21.59
CA PRO A 557 -3.15 20.85 22.00
C PRO A 557 -3.98 20.56 23.27
N ASP A 558 -4.27 19.30 23.56
CA ASP A 558 -5.04 18.82 24.71
C ASP A 558 -4.27 18.91 26.04
N ALA A 559 -2.98 19.25 26.02
CA ALA A 559 -2.19 19.47 27.24
C ALA A 559 -2.84 20.52 28.15
N GLN A 560 -3.35 21.62 27.58
CA GLN A 560 -4.02 22.67 28.35
C GLN A 560 -5.32 22.17 28.99
N ASP A 561 -6.07 21.31 28.31
CA ASP A 561 -7.29 20.73 28.87
C ASP A 561 -6.98 19.75 30.01
N ALA A 562 -5.88 19.00 29.90
CA ALA A 562 -5.38 18.17 30.99
C ALA A 562 -4.94 19.01 32.20
N VAL A 563 -4.19 20.10 31.99
CA VAL A 563 -3.83 21.07 33.05
C VAL A 563 -5.09 21.62 33.72
N ASN A 564 -6.07 22.08 32.95
CA ASN A 564 -7.32 22.62 33.47
C ASN A 564 -8.08 21.59 34.32
N MET A 565 -8.03 20.30 33.93
CA MET A 565 -8.65 19.23 34.70
C MET A 565 -7.88 18.92 36.00
N VAL A 566 -6.55 18.89 35.96
CA VAL A 566 -5.70 18.77 37.17
C VAL A 566 -6.07 19.85 38.18
N TRP A 567 -6.11 21.12 37.75
CA TRP A 567 -6.47 22.22 38.63
C TRP A 567 -7.87 22.11 39.21
N ARG A 568 -8.85 21.66 38.41
CA ARG A 568 -10.22 21.42 38.92
C ARG A 568 -10.26 20.34 39.99
N LEU A 569 -9.50 19.26 39.82
CA LEU A 569 -9.42 18.18 40.80
C LEU A 569 -8.79 18.69 42.10
N ILE A 570 -7.65 19.40 42.02
CA ILE A 570 -6.95 19.95 43.19
C ILE A 570 -7.81 20.98 43.93
N GLN A 571 -8.49 21.88 43.20
CA GLN A 571 -9.33 22.92 43.80
C GLN A 571 -10.66 22.39 44.38
N SER A 572 -11.04 21.15 44.09
CA SER A 572 -12.35 20.60 44.50
C SER A 572 -12.51 20.31 45.99
N THR A 573 -11.53 20.64 46.85
CA THR A 573 -11.49 20.41 48.31
C THR A 573 -11.49 18.93 48.75
N GLU A 574 -11.40 17.98 47.82
CA GLU A 574 -11.49 16.53 48.08
C GLU A 574 -10.16 15.78 47.89
N LEU A 575 -9.08 16.47 47.51
CA LEU A 575 -7.70 15.94 47.42
C LEU A 575 -6.78 16.77 48.32
N ASP A 576 -5.96 16.11 49.13
CA ASP A 576 -4.96 16.78 49.96
C ASP A 576 -3.54 16.69 49.36
N VAL A 577 -2.58 17.36 50.02
CA VAL A 577 -1.17 17.35 49.57
C VAL A 577 -0.59 15.93 49.56
N GLN A 578 -1.02 15.04 50.47
CA GLN A 578 -0.54 13.67 50.52
C GLN A 578 -1.06 12.86 49.33
N ASP A 579 -2.29 13.11 48.86
CA ASP A 579 -2.83 12.49 47.65
C ASP A 579 -2.04 12.90 46.41
N ILE A 580 -1.63 14.17 46.32
CA ILE A 580 -0.80 14.69 45.22
C ILE A 580 0.62 14.07 45.28
N GLU A 581 1.24 14.06 46.46
CA GLU A 581 2.55 13.43 46.68
C GLU A 581 2.50 11.92 46.36
N ALA A 582 1.43 11.23 46.75
CA ALA A 582 1.23 9.82 46.46
C ALA A 582 1.05 9.55 44.96
N ALA A 583 0.29 10.38 44.25
CA ALA A 583 0.14 10.27 42.80
C ALA A 583 1.48 10.50 42.08
N LEU A 584 2.25 11.52 42.48
CA LEU A 584 3.58 11.78 41.92
C LEU A 584 4.56 10.65 42.21
N ALA A 585 4.56 10.10 43.43
CA ALA A 585 5.39 8.96 43.77
C ALA A 585 5.04 7.72 42.93
N GLN A 586 3.74 7.46 42.72
CA GLN A 586 3.29 6.36 41.90
C GLN A 586 3.65 6.54 40.42
N ILE A 587 3.64 7.76 39.90
CA ILE A 587 4.13 8.05 38.55
C ILE A 587 5.63 7.82 38.45
N ALA A 588 6.40 8.21 39.48
CA ALA A 588 7.83 7.94 39.55
C ALA A 588 8.13 6.42 39.49
N GLU A 589 7.32 5.60 40.16
CA GLU A 589 7.42 4.15 40.11
C GLU A 589 7.02 3.54 38.76
N LEU A 590 5.95 4.06 38.14
CA LEU A 590 5.37 3.48 36.91
C LEU A 590 6.07 3.94 35.63
N ASP A 591 6.34 5.24 35.54
CA ASP A 591 6.79 5.92 34.33
C ASP A 591 8.19 6.57 34.49
N GLY A 592 8.75 6.58 35.71
CA GLY A 592 10.09 7.06 36.03
C GLY A 592 10.15 8.48 36.60
N ASP A 593 11.18 8.76 37.41
CA ASP A 593 11.36 10.05 38.11
C ASP A 593 11.34 11.27 37.17
N SER A 594 11.89 11.12 35.96
CA SER A 594 11.91 12.20 34.96
C SER A 594 10.51 12.64 34.51
N VAL A 595 9.55 11.72 34.48
CA VAL A 595 8.16 12.01 34.11
C VAL A 595 7.48 12.79 35.24
N ALA A 596 7.74 12.41 36.49
CA ALA A 596 7.23 13.13 37.66
C ALA A 596 7.79 14.57 37.73
N GLU A 597 9.08 14.76 37.46
CA GLU A 597 9.72 16.09 37.39
C GLU A 597 9.16 16.95 36.25
N GLN A 598 8.90 16.35 35.08
CA GLN A 598 8.28 17.04 33.95
C GLN A 598 6.89 17.57 34.31
N ILE A 599 6.06 16.74 34.96
CA ILE A 599 4.73 17.13 35.42
C ILE A 599 4.81 18.31 36.39
N ALA A 600 5.70 18.24 37.39
CA ALA A 600 5.89 19.31 38.36
C ALA A 600 6.30 20.63 37.68
N THR A 601 7.13 20.56 36.64
CA THR A 601 7.55 21.73 35.85
C THR A 601 6.38 22.32 35.05
N CYS A 602 5.63 21.47 34.34
CA CYS A 602 4.47 21.87 33.54
C CYS A 602 3.38 22.57 34.39
N LEU A 603 3.15 22.08 35.61
CA LEU A 603 2.23 22.71 36.56
C LEU A 603 2.77 24.02 37.14
N ALA A 604 4.09 24.15 37.32
CA ALA A 604 4.71 25.39 37.80
C ALA A 604 4.73 26.52 36.74
N GLU A 605 4.81 26.16 35.46
CA GLU A 605 4.84 27.13 34.34
C GLU A 605 3.46 27.70 33.97
N THR A 606 2.37 27.08 34.39
CA THR A 606 1.01 27.41 33.92
C THR A 606 0.26 28.49 34.72
N ASP A 607 0.69 28.87 35.93
CA ASP A 607 0.57 30.26 36.45
C ASP A 607 1.29 30.48 37.80
N SER A 608 1.94 31.63 37.93
CA SER A 608 2.77 32.06 39.07
C SER A 608 2.01 32.76 40.22
N GLU A 609 0.67 32.71 40.24
CA GLU A 609 -0.15 33.46 41.23
C GLU A 609 -0.88 32.60 42.27
N VAL A 610 -0.75 31.26 42.27
CA VAL A 610 -1.47 30.39 43.23
C VAL A 610 -0.56 29.49 44.08
N ILE A 611 0.76 29.51 43.85
CA ILE A 611 1.75 28.72 44.62
C ILE A 611 1.98 29.26 46.07
N ASP A 612 1.12 30.14 46.57
CA ASP A 612 1.22 30.66 47.95
C ASP A 612 0.19 30.08 48.94
N ALA A 613 -0.58 29.04 48.56
CA ALA A 613 -1.52 28.43 49.51
C ALA A 613 -1.85 26.95 49.26
N SER A 614 -0.85 26.06 49.34
CA SER A 614 -0.92 24.77 50.08
C SER A 614 0.38 24.00 49.92
#